data_AF-A0A7Z9Q0L4-F1
#
_entry.id   AF-A0A7Z9Q0L4-F1
#
_cell.length_a   1.000
_cell.length_b   1.000
_cell.length_c   1.000
_cell.angle_alpha   90.00
_cell.angle_beta   90.00
_cell.angle_gamma   90.00
#
_symmetry.space_group_name_H-M   'P 1'
#
loop_
_entity.id
_entity.type
_entity.pdbx_description
1 polymer ?
#
loop_
_entity_poly.entity_id
_entity_poly.type
_entity_poly.pdbx_seq_one_letter_code
_entity_poly.pdbx_strand_id
1 'polypeptide(L)'
;MTLSESVIRSFVPDITDYTVESLGSGLIHKTLLVESGSHNYVFQGLNSHVFPDLDQVMENIEKVTGFLRSRGEPTLTFLQAGNGRPLMIDENEVAWRCSELV
;
A
#
# COMPACT_ATOMS: atom_id res chain seq x y z
N MET A 1 11.15 8.71 -8.33
CA MET A 1 10.57 7.73 -7.40
C MET A 1 9.72 6.75 -8.20
N THR A 2 10.12 5.49 -8.21
CA THR A 2 9.52 4.43 -9.04
C THR A 2 9.30 3.22 -8.14
N LEU A 3 8.19 2.50 -8.31
CA LEU A 3 7.92 1.28 -7.56
C LEU A 3 8.84 0.17 -8.07
N SER A 4 9.66 -0.39 -7.19
CA SER A 4 10.58 -1.49 -7.53
C SER A 4 9.89 -2.85 -7.45
N GLU A 5 10.40 -3.82 -8.21
CA GLU A 5 9.92 -5.21 -8.14
C GLU A 5 10.10 -5.81 -6.74
N SER A 6 11.18 -5.45 -6.02
CA SER A 6 11.41 -5.91 -4.65
C SER A 6 10.31 -5.48 -3.69
N VAL A 7 9.77 -4.27 -3.87
CA VAL A 7 8.62 -3.79 -3.08
C VAL A 7 7.37 -4.57 -3.45
N ILE A 8 7.09 -4.75 -4.74
CA ILE A 8 5.89 -5.49 -5.19
C ILE A 8 5.91 -6.92 -4.63
N ARG A 9 7.02 -7.64 -4.79
CA ARG A 9 7.19 -9.02 -4.32
C ARG A 9 7.17 -9.17 -2.81
N SER A 10 7.46 -8.09 -2.07
CA SER A 10 7.32 -8.13 -0.62
C SER A 10 5.85 -8.26 -0.19
N PHE A 11 4.92 -7.63 -0.91
CA PHE A 11 3.48 -7.71 -0.64
C PHE A 11 2.78 -8.83 -1.42
N VAL A 12 3.27 -9.15 -2.62
CA VAL A 12 2.70 -10.16 -3.52
C VAL A 12 3.82 -11.06 -4.04
N PRO A 13 4.32 -12.04 -3.25
CA PRO A 13 5.52 -12.82 -3.58
C PRO A 13 5.44 -13.56 -4.91
N ASP A 14 4.27 -14.14 -5.19
CA ASP A 14 4.02 -15.00 -6.34
C ASP A 14 3.58 -14.23 -7.60
N ILE A 15 3.73 -12.89 -7.62
CA ILE A 15 3.40 -12.08 -8.79
C ILE A 15 4.37 -12.40 -9.94
N THR A 16 3.84 -12.60 -11.16
CA THR A 16 4.66 -12.92 -12.34
C THR A 16 4.48 -11.87 -13.43
N ASP A 17 3.27 -11.77 -13.97
CA ASP A 17 2.93 -10.87 -15.07
C ASP A 17 2.13 -9.69 -14.51
N TYR A 18 2.73 -8.50 -14.53
CA TYR A 18 2.07 -7.30 -14.05
C TYR A 18 2.42 -6.05 -14.85
N THR A 19 1.49 -5.11 -14.89
CA THR A 19 1.68 -3.74 -15.37
C THR A 19 1.71 -2.78 -14.19
N VAL A 20 2.36 -1.62 -14.35
CA VAL A 20 2.37 -0.57 -13.33
C VAL A 20 1.99 0.74 -13.98
N GLU A 21 0.94 1.38 -13.49
CA GLU A 21 0.50 2.70 -13.95
C GLU A 21 0.25 3.66 -12.78
N SER A 22 0.29 4.96 -13.07
CA SER A 22 -0.03 5.97 -12.05
C SER A 22 -1.54 6.09 -11.89
N LEU A 23 -2.01 5.91 -10.66
CA LEU A 23 -3.44 5.90 -10.35
C LEU A 23 -3.86 7.24 -9.71
N GLY A 24 -4.58 8.03 -10.49
CA GLY A 24 -5.18 9.30 -10.05
C GLY A 24 -4.21 10.50 -10.00
N SER A 25 -4.76 11.66 -9.62
CA SER A 25 -4.06 12.94 -9.50
C SER A 25 -3.71 13.32 -8.06
N GLY A 26 -3.63 12.32 -7.17
CA GLY A 26 -3.39 12.52 -5.73
C GLY A 26 -2.16 13.39 -5.48
N LEU A 27 -2.34 14.47 -4.71
CA LEU A 27 -1.29 15.48 -4.47
C LEU A 27 -0.34 15.13 -3.31
N ILE A 28 -0.72 14.17 -2.48
CA ILE A 28 -0.01 13.86 -1.22
C ILE A 28 0.82 12.59 -1.35
N HIS A 29 0.15 11.45 -1.58
CA HIS A 29 0.80 10.15 -1.76
C HIS A 29 0.95 9.83 -3.24
N LYS A 30 2.09 9.25 -3.61
CA LYS A 30 2.24 8.67 -4.94
C LYS A 30 1.46 7.37 -4.98
N THR A 31 0.40 7.33 -5.78
CA THR A 31 -0.49 6.17 -5.89
C THR A 31 -0.29 5.50 -7.24
N LEU A 32 -0.05 4.20 -7.24
CA LEU A 32 0.23 3.38 -8.40
C LEU A 32 -0.72 2.19 -8.42
N LEU A 33 -1.25 1.85 -9.59
CA LEU A 33 -2.01 0.64 -9.82
C LEU A 33 -1.07 -0.42 -10.40
N VAL A 34 -1.08 -1.60 -9.79
CA VAL A 34 -0.40 -2.79 -10.26
C VAL A 34 -1.46 -3.82 -10.63
N GLU A 35 -1.60 -4.12 -11.92
CA GLU A 35 -2.56 -5.10 -12.42
C GLU A 35 -1.84 -6.40 -12.73
N SER A 36 -2.37 -7.53 -12.26
CA SER A 36 -1.85 -8.87 -12.53
C SER A 36 -3.00 -9.87 -12.75
N GLY A 37 -3.28 -10.16 -14.02
CA GLY A 37 -4.38 -11.03 -14.41
C GLY A 37 -5.75 -10.49 -13.98
N SER A 38 -6.35 -11.11 -12.97
CA SER A 38 -7.65 -10.69 -12.40
C SER A 38 -7.54 -9.94 -11.07
N HIS A 39 -6.32 -9.70 -10.60
CA HIS A 39 -6.04 -9.00 -9.35
C HIS A 39 -5.45 -7.62 -9.64
N ASN A 40 -5.99 -6.62 -8.94
CA ASN A 40 -5.56 -5.23 -9.04
C ASN A 40 -5.11 -4.77 -7.65
N TYR A 41 -3.92 -4.19 -7.57
CA TYR A 41 -3.31 -3.75 -6.33
C TYR A 41 -3.00 -2.26 -6.38
N VAL A 42 -3.30 -1.56 -5.29
CA VAL A 42 -2.99 -0.15 -5.13
C VAL A 42 -1.77 -0.01 -4.23
N PHE A 43 -0.66 0.40 -4.82
CA PHE A 43 0.56 0.73 -4.10
C PHE A 43 0.61 2.23 -3.81
N GLN A 44 0.92 2.58 -2.56
CA GLN A 44 1.07 3.97 -2.15
C GLN A 44 2.43 4.21 -1.53
N GLY A 45 3.21 5.07 -2.18
CA GLY A 45 4.43 5.66 -1.61
C GLY A 45 4.03 6.80 -0.70
N LEU A 46 4.20 6.59 0.61
CA LEU A 46 3.81 7.56 1.63
C LEU A 46 4.76 8.75 1.63
N ASN A 47 4.19 9.93 1.89
CA ASN A 47 4.96 11.16 1.92
C ASN A 47 5.33 11.46 3.37
N SER A 48 6.52 11.03 3.77
CA SER A 48 7.05 11.21 5.12
C SER A 48 7.35 12.68 5.46
N HIS A 49 7.44 13.57 4.46
CA HIS A 49 7.57 15.01 4.70
C HIS A 49 6.25 15.61 5.22
N VAL A 50 5.12 15.18 4.67
CA VAL A 50 3.79 15.62 5.12
C VAL A 50 3.36 14.85 6.38
N PHE A 51 3.70 13.57 6.46
CA PHE A 51 3.38 12.69 7.60
C PHE A 51 4.67 12.15 8.23
N PRO A 52 5.27 12.86 9.20
CA PRO A 52 6.55 12.47 9.78
C PRO A 52 6.48 11.20 10.63
N ASP A 53 5.32 10.91 11.22
CA ASP A 53 5.08 9.70 12.03
C ASP A 53 4.14 8.74 11.29
N LEU A 54 4.74 7.92 10.42
CA LEU A 54 4.00 6.96 9.61
C LEU A 54 3.43 5.80 10.43
N ASP A 55 4.07 5.44 11.55
CA ASP A 55 3.56 4.42 12.46
C ASP A 55 2.25 4.88 13.10
N GLN A 56 2.18 6.12 13.58
CA GLN A 56 0.94 6.70 14.11
C GLN A 56 -0.15 6.82 13.05
N VAL A 57 0.20 7.15 11.79
CA VAL A 57 -0.76 7.15 10.68
C VAL A 57 -1.34 5.75 10.47
N MET A 58 -0.51 4.71 10.45
CA MET A 58 -0.98 3.35 10.27
C MET A 58 -1.81 2.86 11.46
N GLU A 59 -1.42 3.17 12.70
CA GLU A 59 -2.18 2.84 13.90
C GLU A 59 -3.59 3.46 13.86
N ASN A 60 -3.71 4.71 13.42
CA ASN A 60 -5.00 5.37 13.27
C ASN A 60 -5.85 4.70 12.18
N ILE A 61 -5.25 4.32 11.05
CA ILE A 61 -5.97 3.63 9.98
C ILE A 61 -6.42 2.25 10.46
N GLU A 62 -5.59 1.49 11.18
CA GLU A 62 -5.96 0.21 11.76
C GLU A 62 -7.12 0.33 12.75
N LYS A 63 -7.11 1.34 13.62
CA LYS A 63 -8.21 1.62 14.56
C LYS A 63 -9.52 1.90 13.83
N VAL A 64 -9.49 2.80 12.83
CA VAL A 64 -10.70 3.18 12.09
C VAL A 64 -11.22 2.03 11.22
N THR A 65 -10.35 1.37 10.47
CA THR A 65 -10.74 0.23 9.60
C THR A 65 -11.19 -0.97 10.44
N GLY A 66 -10.53 -1.24 11.57
CA GLY A 66 -10.96 -2.27 12.53
C GLY A 66 -12.35 -2.01 13.10
N PHE A 67 -12.63 -0.76 13.47
CA PHE A 67 -13.96 -0.36 13.95
C PHE A 67 -15.03 -0.51 12.87
N LEU A 68 -14.78 -0.03 11.65
CA LEU A 68 -15.72 -0.18 10.52
C LEU A 68 -15.98 -1.67 10.20
N ARG A 69 -14.91 -2.48 10.16
CA ARG A 69 -15.00 -3.93 9.95
C ARG A 69 -15.83 -4.62 11.03
N SER A 70 -15.70 -4.21 12.30
CA SER A 70 -16.51 -4.75 13.40
C SER A 70 -18.01 -4.46 13.26
N ARG A 71 -18.39 -3.49 12.43
CA ARG A 71 -19.78 -3.15 12.08
C ARG A 71 -20.26 -3.76 10.76
N GLY A 72 -19.41 -4.50 10.06
CA GLY A 72 -19.71 -5.04 8.74
C GLY A 72 -19.68 -4.00 7.61
N GLU A 73 -19.10 -2.83 7.86
CA GLU A 73 -18.98 -1.77 6.84
C GLU A 73 -17.79 -2.06 5.89
N PRO A 74 -17.93 -1.83 4.57
CA PRO A 74 -16.83 -1.89 3.64
C PRO A 74 -15.69 -0.95 4.06
N THR A 75 -14.47 -1.45 4.07
CA THR A 75 -13.30 -0.68 4.53
C THR A 75 -12.02 -1.14 3.85
N LEU A 76 -11.00 -0.30 3.92
CA LEU A 76 -9.68 -0.58 3.37
C LEU A 76 -9.00 -1.71 4.15
N THR A 77 -8.37 -2.63 3.41
CA THR A 77 -7.55 -3.70 3.98
C THR A 77 -6.19 -3.67 3.29
N PHE A 78 -5.13 -3.49 4.08
CA PHE A 78 -3.76 -3.49 3.57
C PHE A 78 -3.15 -4.89 3.64
N LEU A 79 -2.37 -5.23 2.62
CA LEU A 79 -1.56 -6.44 2.60
C LEU A 79 -0.36 -6.31 3.53
N GLN A 80 0.07 -7.43 4.09
CA GLN A 80 1.32 -7.49 4.84
C GLN A 80 2.49 -7.72 3.89
N ALA A 81 3.58 -6.98 4.10
CA ALA A 81 4.86 -7.24 3.47
C ALA A 81 5.49 -8.53 4.03
N GLY A 82 6.57 -9.01 3.41
CA GLY A 82 7.28 -10.23 3.83
C GLY A 82 7.84 -10.20 5.26
N ASN A 83 7.88 -9.02 5.90
CA ASN A 83 8.24 -8.82 7.31
C ASN A 83 7.03 -8.88 8.27
N GLY A 84 5.83 -9.19 7.79
CA GLY A 84 4.59 -9.22 8.57
C GLY A 84 4.01 -7.85 8.92
N ARG A 85 4.53 -6.75 8.35
CA ARG A 85 4.06 -5.39 8.60
C ARG A 85 3.29 -4.84 7.41
N PRO A 86 2.32 -3.94 7.61
CA PRO A 86 1.59 -3.29 6.52
C PRO A 86 2.40 -2.16 5.84
N LEU A 87 3.68 -2.02 6.20
CA LEU A 87 4.63 -1.07 5.64
C LEU A 87 5.94 -1.77 5.29
N MET A 88 6.50 -1.36 4.15
CA MET A 88 7.85 -1.69 3.73
C MET A 88 8.59 -0.42 3.35
N ILE A 89 9.80 -0.24 3.87
CA ILE A 89 10.68 0.86 3.46
C ILE A 89 11.62 0.35 2.37
N ASP A 90 11.68 1.05 1.24
CA ASP A 90 12.60 0.72 0.16
C ASP A 90 14.00 1.32 0.36
N GLU A 91 14.91 1.01 -0.56
CA GLU A 91 16.29 1.51 -0.57
C GLU A 91 16.42 3.04 -0.71
N ASN A 92 15.35 3.73 -1.10
CA ASN A 92 15.29 5.19 -1.23
C ASN A 92 14.57 5.84 -0.03
N GLU A 93 14.42 5.12 1.07
CA GLU A 93 13.73 5.54 2.30
C GLU A 93 12.25 5.87 2.11
N VAL A 94 11.62 5.35 1.05
CA VAL A 94 10.19 5.47 0.87
C VAL A 94 9.48 4.36 1.62
N ALA A 95 8.55 4.74 2.48
CA ALA A 95 7.58 3.82 3.05
C ALA A 95 6.44 3.54 2.07
N TRP A 96 6.26 2.27 1.72
CA TRP A 96 5.22 1.76 0.85
C TRP A 96 4.17 0.96 1.62
N ARG A 97 2.91 1.09 1.21
CA ARG A 97 1.81 0.19 1.60
C ARG A 97 1.07 -0.31 0.36
N CYS A 98 0.37 -1.43 0.50
CA CYS A 98 -0.39 -2.05 -0.58
C CYS A 98 -1.78 -2.47 -0.10
N SER A 99 -2.80 -2.32 -0.94
CA SER A 99 -4.15 -2.89 -0.76
C SER A 99 -4.65 -3.49 -2.06
N GLU A 100 -5.58 -4.43 -1.98
CA GLU A 100 -6.36 -4.84 -3.15
C GLU A 100 -7.33 -3.73 -3.57
N LEU A 101 -7.53 -3.57 -4.88
CA LEU A 101 -8.57 -2.70 -5.43
C LEU A 101 -9.89 -3.50 -5.44
N VAL A 102 -10.86 -3.02 -4.65
CA VAL A 102 -12.21 -3.63 -4.50
C VAL A 102 -13.18 -3.08 -5.53
#